data_AF-A0A8T4WAI7-F1
#
_entry.id   AF-A0A8T4WAI7-F1
#
_cell.length_a   1.000
_cell.length_b   1.000
_cell.length_c   1.000
_cell.angle_alpha   90.00
_cell.angle_beta   90.00
_cell.angle_gamma   90.00
#
_symmetry.space_group_name_H-M   'P 1'
#
loop_
_entity.id
_entity.type
_entity.pdbx_description
1 polymer ?
#
loop_
_entity_poly.entity_id
_entity_poly.type
_entity_poly.pdbx_seq_one_letter_code
_entity_poly.pdbx_strand_id
1 'polypeptide(L)'
;MRLNQIELNIIRSFGWALVELESTLFERYRVSSPKRSLTTLEEFRKQLREMESKGYVSSLKLHGKRAYRKLIVNGPGSATLPQNPLDEMHLVIGSLKAKSKENEANTHDV
;
A
#
# COMPACT_ATOMS: atom_id res chain seq x y z
N MET A 1 2.32 1.92 -20.88
CA MET A 1 2.70 0.83 -19.94
C MET A 1 1.62 0.71 -18.89
N ARG A 2 1.07 -0.49 -18.62
CA ARG A 2 0.00 -0.69 -17.62
C ARG A 2 0.61 -1.23 -16.32
N LEU A 3 0.16 -0.72 -15.18
CA LEU A 3 0.55 -1.22 -13.86
C LEU A 3 -0.13 -2.57 -13.60
N ASN A 4 0.61 -3.53 -13.06
CA ASN A 4 0.04 -4.79 -12.57
C ASN A 4 -0.59 -4.58 -11.17
N GLN A 5 -1.31 -5.59 -10.66
CA GLN A 5 -2.00 -5.49 -9.37
C GLN A 5 -1.05 -5.30 -8.17
N ILE A 6 0.22 -5.72 -8.28
CA ILE A 6 1.22 -5.47 -7.23
C ILE A 6 1.60 -4.00 -7.21
N GLU A 7 2.00 -3.51 -8.37
CA GLU A 7 2.40 -2.13 -8.57
C GLU A 7 1.27 -1.15 -8.20
N LEU A 8 0.02 -1.46 -8.56
CA LEU A 8 -1.16 -0.66 -8.18
C LEU A 8 -1.34 -0.58 -6.66
N ASN A 9 -1.17 -1.70 -5.95
CA ASN A 9 -1.30 -1.71 -4.50
C ASN A 9 -0.16 -0.93 -3.83
N ILE A 10 1.06 -1.01 -4.38
CA ILE A 10 2.20 -0.20 -3.92
C ILE A 10 1.90 1.28 -4.12
N ILE A 11 1.43 1.68 -5.31
CA ILE A 11 1.03 3.07 -5.59
C ILE A 11 -0.08 3.54 -4.66
N ARG A 12 -1.08 2.70 -4.36
CA ARG A 12 -2.14 3.02 -3.39
C ARG A 12 -1.59 3.21 -1.98
N SER A 13 -0.53 2.49 -1.61
CA SER A 13 0.08 2.59 -0.27
C SER A 13 0.74 3.95 -0.01
N PHE A 14 1.09 4.70 -1.06
CA PHE A 14 1.50 6.10 -0.92
C PHE A 14 0.36 7.00 -0.43
N GLY A 15 -0.90 6.62 -0.67
CA GLY A 15 -2.06 7.49 -0.44
C GLY A 15 -1.89 8.80 -1.20
N TRP A 16 -1.97 9.91 -0.47
CA TRP A 16 -1.82 11.28 -0.99
C TRP A 16 -0.36 11.75 -1.01
N ALA A 17 0.56 11.00 -0.41
CA ALA A 17 1.95 11.40 -0.29
C ALA A 17 2.70 11.22 -1.63
N LEU A 18 3.47 12.23 -2.02
CA LEU A 18 4.39 12.13 -3.16
C LEU A 18 5.67 11.37 -2.79
N VAL A 19 6.09 11.45 -1.53
CA VAL A 19 7.29 10.83 -0.98
C VAL A 19 6.90 10.14 0.31
N GLU A 20 7.37 8.91 0.53
CA GLU A 20 7.06 8.16 1.74
C GLU A 20 8.22 7.24 2.16
N LEU A 21 8.33 6.97 3.46
CA LEU A 21 9.35 6.06 3.99
C LEU A 21 9.06 4.61 3.57
N GLU A 22 10.12 3.83 3.33
CA GLU A 22 10.00 2.41 2.95
C GLU A 22 9.20 1.60 3.98
N SER A 23 9.45 1.83 5.27
CA SER A 23 8.74 1.15 6.36
C SER A 23 7.25 1.46 6.34
N THR A 24 6.89 2.74 6.19
CA THR A 24 5.50 3.20 6.17
C THR A 24 4.77 2.65 4.94
N LEU A 25 5.41 2.67 3.76
CA LEU A 25 4.86 2.08 2.55
C LEU A 25 4.63 0.57 2.71
N PHE A 26 5.58 -0.14 3.31
CA PHE A 26 5.49 -1.57 3.51
C PHE A 26 4.33 -1.94 4.46
N GLU A 27 4.19 -1.22 5.57
CA GLU A 27 3.10 -1.42 6.52
C GLU A 27 1.73 -1.20 5.86
N ARG A 28 1.55 -0.08 5.15
CA ARG A 28 0.31 0.23 4.42
C ARG A 28 0.01 -0.79 3.32
N TYR A 29 1.03 -1.25 2.62
CA TYR A 29 0.91 -2.29 1.60
C TYR A 29 0.38 -3.61 2.18
N ARG A 30 0.87 -4.01 3.36
CA ARG A 30 0.39 -5.22 4.05
C ARG A 30 -1.06 -5.09 4.51
N VAL A 31 -1.43 -3.93 5.06
CA VAL A 31 -2.80 -3.68 5.56
C VAL A 31 -3.80 -3.63 4.42
N SER A 32 -3.45 -2.99 3.30
CA SER A 32 -4.38 -2.77 2.18
C SER A 32 -4.66 -4.01 1.32
N SER A 33 -3.94 -5.12 1.52
CA SER A 33 -4.04 -6.32 0.69
C SER A 33 -4.02 -7.59 1.56
N PRO A 34 -5.19 -8.09 2.03
CA PRO A 34 -5.29 -9.26 2.91
C PRO A 34 -4.59 -10.51 2.36
N LYS A 35 -4.64 -10.71 1.02
CA LYS A 35 -3.95 -11.82 0.33
C LYS A 35 -2.42 -11.73 0.37
N ARG A 36 -1.84 -10.62 0.84
CA ARG A 36 -0.40 -10.32 0.81
C ARG A 36 0.17 -9.94 2.17
N SER A 37 -0.55 -10.27 3.23
CA SER A 37 -0.08 -10.12 4.62
C SER A 37 1.23 -10.86 4.90
N LEU A 38 1.52 -11.91 4.11
CA LEU A 38 2.72 -12.76 4.17
C LEU A 38 3.91 -12.24 3.36
N THR A 39 3.76 -11.17 2.56
CA THR A 39 4.88 -10.62 1.77
C THR A 39 5.97 -10.10 2.71
N THR A 40 7.21 -10.53 2.49
CA THR A 40 8.35 -10.09 3.28
C THR A 40 8.83 -8.70 2.83
N LEU A 41 9.59 -8.01 3.70
CA LEU A 41 10.17 -6.72 3.33
C LEU A 41 11.15 -6.84 2.16
N GLU A 42 11.86 -7.97 2.04
CA GLU A 42 12.79 -8.21 0.95
C GLU A 42 12.08 -8.37 -0.40
N GLU A 43 10.99 -9.12 -0.42
CA GLU A 43 10.13 -9.26 -1.60
C GLU A 43 9.52 -7.91 -2.00
N PHE A 44 9.05 -7.14 -1.01
CA PHE A 44 8.54 -5.78 -1.24
C PHE A 44 9.61 -4.87 -1.86
N ARG A 45 10.84 -4.91 -1.34
CA ARG A 45 11.98 -4.18 -1.91
C ARG A 45 12.30 -4.62 -3.34
N LYS A 46 12.18 -5.91 -3.65
CA LYS A 46 12.33 -6.42 -5.02
C LYS A 46 11.30 -5.77 -5.95
N GLN A 47 10.04 -5.72 -5.53
CA GLN A 47 8.98 -5.05 -6.30
C GLN A 47 9.26 -3.55 -6.49
N LEU A 48 9.74 -2.85 -5.46
CA LEU A 48 10.11 -1.44 -5.57
C LEU A 48 11.27 -1.19 -6.55
N ARG A 49 12.30 -2.05 -6.56
CA ARG A 49 13.40 -1.97 -7.54
C ARG A 49 12.90 -2.20 -8.96
N GLU A 50 12.00 -3.15 -9.16
CA GLU A 50 11.36 -3.38 -10.46
C GLU A 50 10.49 -2.20 -10.89
N MET A 51 9.80 -1.53 -9.97
CA MET A 51 9.04 -0.32 -10.27
C MET A 51 9.94 0.89 -10.56
N GLU A 52 11.09 0.98 -9.89
CA GLU A 52 12.09 2.01 -10.13
C GLU A 52 12.71 1.89 -11.53
N SER A 53 13.07 0.67 -11.95
CA SER A 53 13.61 0.44 -13.31
C SER A 53 12.59 0.76 -14.41
N LYS A 54 11.28 0.66 -14.11
CA LYS A 54 10.18 1.03 -15.01
C LYS A 54 9.86 2.53 -14.97
N GLY A 55 10.51 3.31 -14.10
CA GLY A 55 10.28 4.74 -13.95
C GLY A 55 9.00 5.12 -13.21
N TYR A 56 8.41 4.21 -12.43
CA TYR A 56 7.19 4.47 -11.67
C TYR A 56 7.44 5.13 -10.31
N VAL A 57 8.56 4.79 -9.69
CA VAL A 57 9.04 5.35 -8.42
C VAL A 57 10.53 5.66 -8.53
N SER A 58 11.06 6.43 -7.60
CA SER A 58 12.49 6.66 -7.45
C SER A 58 12.88 6.55 -5.98
N SER A 59 13.97 5.85 -5.69
CA SER A 59 14.52 5.74 -4.35
C SER A 59 15.25 7.02 -3.95
N LEU A 60 15.14 7.39 -2.69
CA LEU A 60 15.87 8.50 -2.08
C LEU A 60 16.15 8.22 -0.59
N LYS A 61 16.93 9.10 0.03
CA LYS A 61 17.11 9.11 1.49
C LYS A 61 16.40 10.31 2.10
N LEU A 62 15.50 10.04 3.04
CA LEU A 62 14.82 11.07 3.83
C LEU A 62 15.27 10.94 5.28
N HIS A 63 15.97 11.95 5.79
CA HIS A 63 16.56 11.93 7.14
C HIS A 63 17.39 10.66 7.44
N GLY A 64 18.21 10.23 6.48
CA GLY A 64 19.05 9.04 6.60
C GLY A 64 18.31 7.70 6.43
N LYS A 65 16.98 7.71 6.32
CA LYS A 65 16.15 6.52 6.09
C LYS A 65 15.82 6.34 4.61
N ARG A 66 15.63 5.09 4.17
CA ARG A 66 15.17 4.79 2.80
C ARG A 66 13.74 5.30 2.61
N ALA A 67 13.54 6.02 1.53
CA ALA A 67 12.26 6.56 1.11
C ALA A 67 12.10 6.38 -0.40
N TYR A 68 10.88 6.48 -0.87
CA TYR A 68 10.56 6.42 -2.29
C TYR A 68 9.69 7.60 -2.67
N ARG A 69 9.90 8.13 -3.87
CA ARG A 69 9.09 9.16 -4.51
C ARG A 69 8.27 8.55 -5.62
N LYS A 70 6.98 8.85 -5.65
CA LYS A 70 6.09 8.52 -6.77
C LYS A 70 6.40 9.43 -7.96
N LEU A 71 6.68 8.84 -9.13
CA LEU A 71 6.97 9.58 -10.36
C LEU A 71 5.75 9.69 -11.29
N ILE A 72 4.76 8.80 -11.13
CA ILE A 72 3.50 8.88 -11.87
C ILE A 72 2.56 9.84 -11.14
N VAL A 73 2.48 11.09 -11.59
CA VAL A 73 1.53 12.07 -11.03
C VAL A 73 0.16 11.96 -11.73
N ASN A 74 0.10 11.58 -13.02
CA ASN A 74 -1.14 11.56 -13.82
C ASN A 74 -1.19 10.40 -14.85
N GLY A 75 -1.10 9.15 -14.39
CA GLY A 75 -1.39 7.98 -15.24
C GLY A 75 -2.83 7.50 -15.04
N PRO A 76 -3.37 6.54 -15.84
CA PRO A 76 -4.75 6.02 -15.74
C PRO A 76 -5.13 5.42 -14.37
N GLY A 77 -4.18 5.37 -13.42
CA GLY A 77 -4.40 5.16 -12.00
C GLY A 77 -4.75 6.43 -11.20
N SER A 78 -5.14 7.56 -11.80
CA SER A 78 -5.73 8.68 -11.04
C SER A 78 -6.98 8.25 -10.26
N ALA A 79 -7.64 7.16 -10.68
CA ALA A 79 -8.68 6.45 -9.94
C ALA A 79 -8.18 5.63 -8.73
N THR A 80 -6.87 5.58 -8.45
CA THR A 80 -6.28 4.83 -7.32
C THR A 80 -5.97 5.70 -6.11
N LEU A 81 -6.04 7.02 -6.25
CA LEU A 81 -6.05 7.91 -5.10
C LEU A 81 -7.42 7.77 -4.40
N PRO A 82 -7.45 7.76 -3.06
CA PRO A 82 -8.71 7.93 -2.34
C PRO A 82 -9.39 9.21 -2.85
N GLN A 83 -10.62 9.11 -3.34
CA GLN A 83 -11.33 10.28 -3.88
C GLN A 83 -11.68 11.24 -2.75
N ASN A 84 -11.89 10.70 -1.54
CA ASN A 84 -12.08 11.46 -0.32
C ASN A 84 -11.13 11.00 0.79
N PRO A 85 -10.63 11.90 1.66
CA PRO A 85 -9.84 11.52 2.85
C PRO A 85 -10.55 10.50 3.76
N LEU A 86 -11.88 10.52 3.76
CA LEU A 86 -12.73 9.59 4.52
C LEU A 86 -12.66 8.14 4.01
N ASP A 87 -12.15 7.90 2.80
CA ASP A 87 -12.04 6.54 2.26
C ASP A 87 -10.99 5.72 3.02
N GLU A 88 -9.93 6.36 3.55
CA GLU A 88 -8.99 5.70 4.45
C GLU A 88 -9.66 5.34 5.79
N MET A 89 -10.52 6.23 6.31
CA MET A 89 -11.31 5.94 7.51
C MET A 89 -12.33 4.83 7.28
N HIS A 90 -13.02 4.82 6.13
CA HIS A 90 -13.95 3.76 5.76
C HIS A 90 -13.24 2.42 5.58
N LEU A 91 -12.03 2.41 5.03
CA LEU A 91 -11.21 1.19 4.95
C LEU A 91 -10.87 0.67 6.36
N VAL A 92 -10.47 1.56 7.28
CA VAL A 92 -10.17 1.21 8.67
C VAL A 92 -11.43 0.72 9.41
N ILE A 93 -12.57 1.40 9.27
CA ILE A 93 -13.84 1.01 9.88
C ILE A 93 -14.32 -0.34 9.34
N GLY A 94 -14.21 -0.56 8.02
CA GLY A 94 -14.51 -1.84 7.39
C GLY A 94 -13.62 -2.96 7.92
N SER A 95 -12.33 -2.68 8.11
CA SER A 95 -11.36 -3.63 8.68
C SER A 95 -11.68 -3.99 10.14
N LEU A 96 -12.08 -2.99 10.94
CA LEU A 96 -12.49 -3.20 12.33
C LEU A 96 -13.77 -4.03 12.44
N LYS A 97 -14.76 -3.76 11.59
CA LYS A 97 -16.01 -4.56 11.53
C LYS A 97 -15.77 -5.98 11.04
N ALA A 98 -14.81 -6.20 10.13
CA ALA A 98 -14.44 -7.54 9.70
C ALA A 98 -13.81 -8.33 10.86
N LYS A 99 -12.87 -7.71 11.59
CA LYS A 99 -12.25 -8.33 12.78
C LYS A 99 -13.24 -8.64 13.90
N SER A 100 -14.21 -7.76 14.15
CA SER A 100 -15.22 -8.01 15.19
C SER A 100 -16.09 -9.21 14.85
N LYS A 101 -16.51 -9.34 13.58
CA LYS A 101 -17.30 -10.49 13.10
C LYS A 101 -16.52 -11.80 13.12
N GLU A 102 -15.22 -11.75 12.83
CA GLU A 102 -14.34 -12.92 12.87
C GLU A 102 -14.15 -13.44 14.31
N ASN A 103 -14.08 -12.53 15.29
CA ASN A 103 -14.05 -12.89 16.71
C ASN A 103 -15.41 -13.43 17.20
N GLU A 104 -16.53 -12.84 16.77
CA GLU A 104 -17.87 -13.34 17.12
C GLU A 104 -18.13 -14.75 16.55
N ALA A 105 -17.68 -15.02 15.32
CA ALA A 105 -17.81 -16.35 14.70
C ALA A 105 -16.99 -17.43 15.43
N ASN A 106 -15.79 -17.11 15.93
CA ASN A 106 -14.97 -18.05 16.70
C ASN A 106 -15.47 -18.31 18.13
N THR A 107 -16.46 -17.55 18.62
CA THR A 107 -17.01 -17.72 19.99
C THR A 107 -18.24 -18.63 20.00
N HIS A 108 -18.70 -19.11 18.84
CA HIS A 108 -19.86 -20.01 18.73
C HIS A 108 -19.49 -21.46 18.36
N ASP A 109 -18.19 -21.78 18.27
CA ASP A 109 -17.67 -23.14 18.02
C ASP A 109 -16.90 -23.72 19.25
N VAL A 110 -17.28 -23.34 20.47
CA VAL A 110 -16.79 -23.97 21.73
C VAL A 110 -17.95 -24.51 22.54
#